data_AF-A0A8B9HQ93-F1
#
_entry.id   AF-A0A8B9HQ93-F1
#
_cell.length_a   1.000
_cell.length_b   1.000
_cell.length_c   1.000
_cell.angle_alpha   90.00
_cell.angle_beta   90.00
_cell.angle_gamma   90.00
#
_symmetry.space_group_name_H-M   'P 1'
#
loop_
_entity.id
_entity.type
_entity.pdbx_description
1 polymer ?
#
loop_
_entity_poly.entity_id
_entity_poly.type
_entity_poly.pdbx_seq_one_letter_code
_entity_poly.pdbx_strand_id
1 'polypeptide(L)'
;MKPARGSARPSTKGLKGGGRGVKQVQQQDQTPLPDDGRVQEKSRKSGVAAETRKERKRKGQENWKPLDKSSISAIDNMLGLSILSVLTMRRKDKEEAQQHLNSLKDQFLAKCAQLPVPSRKSGNMMQVSRQFHTESQKVKHGKKKIEAYEESSREVLNKLEQLQGQRDSLEDKCRIMRDKLEDEEENAQELTQMSEQAVLNLPAVSAYRDDEPTLQEQMMNMVTNPEAVMKTLQNCRVMRNTNAFLELAHKQADGLLTHSKTTEALGSAV
;
A
#
# COMPACT_ATOMS: atom_id res chain seq x y z
N MET A 1 -21.59 6.29 -23.48
CA MET A 1 -21.96 6.48 -22.06
C MET A 1 -22.11 5.13 -21.39
N LYS A 2 -21.66 5.01 -20.13
CA LYS A 2 -21.54 3.76 -19.36
C LYS A 2 -22.89 3.02 -19.25
N PRO A 3 -22.90 1.67 -19.28
CA PRO A 3 -24.10 0.87 -19.10
C PRO A 3 -24.48 0.73 -17.62
N ALA A 4 -25.74 0.32 -17.44
CA ALA A 4 -26.45 0.08 -16.22
C ALA A 4 -25.89 -1.09 -15.39
N ARG A 5 -25.94 -0.91 -14.06
CA ARG A 5 -25.59 -1.88 -13.03
C ARG A 5 -26.75 -2.88 -12.83
N GLY A 6 -26.85 -3.87 -13.72
CA GLY A 6 -27.44 -5.17 -13.38
C GLY A 6 -26.38 -6.03 -12.66
N SER A 7 -26.65 -7.16 -12.04
CA SER A 7 -27.85 -7.97 -11.87
C SER A 7 -27.46 -9.06 -10.86
N ALA A 8 -28.43 -9.49 -10.06
CA ALA A 8 -28.58 -10.78 -9.39
C ALA A 8 -27.35 -11.72 -9.24
N ARG A 9 -26.99 -12.01 -7.99
CA ARG A 9 -26.55 -13.36 -7.63
C ARG A 9 -27.77 -14.23 -7.34
N PRO A 10 -28.01 -15.34 -8.05
CA PRO A 10 -28.99 -16.33 -7.65
C PRO A 10 -28.39 -17.29 -6.61
N SER A 11 -29.14 -17.46 -5.52
CA SER A 11 -29.60 -18.74 -4.99
C SER A 11 -28.70 -19.98 -5.19
N THR A 12 -28.14 -20.49 -4.10
CA THR A 12 -28.22 -21.93 -3.81
C THR A 12 -28.74 -22.15 -2.40
N LYS A 13 -29.82 -22.92 -2.36
CA LYS A 13 -30.60 -23.33 -1.19
C LYS A 13 -29.75 -24.16 -0.24
N GLY A 14 -29.82 -23.82 1.05
CA GLY A 14 -29.76 -24.85 2.09
C GLY A 14 -31.04 -25.70 2.04
N LEU A 15 -30.90 -26.99 2.30
CA LEU A 15 -32.02 -27.83 2.71
C LEU A 15 -32.22 -27.71 4.21
N LYS A 16 -33.46 -27.37 4.54
CA LYS A 16 -34.10 -27.34 5.85
C LYS A 16 -34.21 -28.72 6.49
N GLY A 17 -34.22 -28.73 7.82
CA GLY A 17 -35.05 -29.61 8.65
C GLY A 17 -34.31 -30.14 9.88
N GLY A 18 -34.63 -29.78 11.11
CA GLY A 18 -35.70 -28.93 11.60
C GLY A 18 -35.80 -28.93 13.12
N GLY A 19 -36.32 -27.83 13.66
CA GLY A 19 -37.05 -27.76 14.93
C GLY A 19 -36.18 -27.70 16.21
N ARG A 20 -36.50 -26.91 17.23
CA ARG A 20 -37.64 -26.02 17.53
C ARG A 20 -37.20 -25.05 18.64
N GLY A 21 -37.76 -23.84 18.64
CA GLY A 21 -37.83 -22.89 19.77
C GLY A 21 -36.64 -21.91 19.87
N VAL A 22 -36.61 -20.78 19.16
CA VAL A 22 -37.37 -19.51 19.42
C VAL A 22 -37.18 -19.10 20.89
N LYS A 23 -36.24 -18.19 21.17
CA LYS A 23 -36.37 -16.70 21.14
C LYS A 23 -37.46 -16.24 22.13
N GLN A 24 -37.27 -15.24 22.97
CA GLN A 24 -36.73 -13.89 22.76
C GLN A 24 -36.60 -13.29 24.18
N VAL A 25 -35.51 -12.69 24.64
CA VAL A 25 -34.97 -11.36 24.29
C VAL A 25 -36.04 -10.26 24.20
N GLN A 26 -36.07 -9.38 25.20
CA GLN A 26 -36.03 -7.90 25.11
C GLN A 26 -36.01 -7.38 26.55
N GLN A 27 -34.90 -6.84 27.05
CA GLN A 27 -34.44 -5.45 26.88
C GLN A 27 -35.54 -4.42 27.19
N GLN A 28 -35.46 -3.80 28.37
CA GLN A 28 -35.71 -2.36 28.53
C GLN A 28 -35.21 -1.87 29.90
N ASP A 29 -34.53 -0.72 29.84
CA ASP A 29 -34.21 0.17 30.94
C ASP A 29 -35.42 0.52 31.80
N GLN A 30 -35.19 0.66 33.12
CA GLN A 30 -35.58 1.85 33.89
C GLN A 30 -35.14 1.70 35.37
N THR A 31 -34.37 2.69 35.81
CA THR A 31 -34.11 3.01 37.22
C THR A 31 -35.42 3.39 37.93
N PRO A 32 -35.56 3.07 39.22
CA PRO A 32 -36.05 4.10 40.13
C PRO A 32 -35.32 4.12 41.49
N LEU A 33 -34.97 5.33 41.93
CA LEU A 33 -34.84 5.68 43.36
C LEU A 33 -36.19 5.45 44.06
N PRO A 34 -36.18 5.31 45.40
CA PRO A 34 -37.15 6.09 46.15
C PRO A 34 -36.54 6.92 47.28
N ASP A 35 -37.08 8.13 47.31
CA ASP A 35 -36.97 9.23 48.25
C ASP A 35 -37.90 9.02 49.46
N ASP A 36 -37.57 9.74 50.51
CA ASP A 36 -38.20 10.08 51.80
C ASP A 36 -39.41 9.31 52.40
N GLY A 37 -39.22 8.95 53.67
CA GLY A 37 -39.99 9.56 54.75
C GLY A 37 -41.42 9.08 55.02
N ARG A 38 -41.60 8.17 56.01
CA ARG A 38 -42.69 8.33 56.97
C ARG A 38 -42.34 7.83 58.37
N VAL A 39 -42.33 8.80 59.27
CA VAL A 39 -42.24 8.74 60.72
C VAL A 39 -43.45 7.99 61.30
N GLN A 40 -43.21 7.04 62.21
CA GLN A 40 -44.13 6.76 63.31
C GLN A 40 -43.35 6.68 64.63
N GLU A 41 -43.47 7.77 65.35
CA GLU A 41 -43.10 7.97 66.74
C GLU A 41 -44.07 7.19 67.65
N LYS A 42 -43.56 6.47 68.65
CA LYS A 42 -44.22 6.31 69.96
C LYS A 42 -43.23 5.86 71.04
N SER A 43 -42.92 6.83 71.88
CA SER A 43 -42.92 6.75 73.34
C SER A 43 -41.70 6.17 74.06
N ARG A 44 -40.97 7.11 74.66
CA ARG A 44 -39.92 6.97 75.66
C ARG A 44 -40.44 6.32 76.95
N LYS A 45 -39.58 5.52 77.60
CA LYS A 45 -39.54 5.44 79.07
C LYS A 45 -38.09 5.54 79.51
N SER A 46 -37.79 6.56 80.30
CA SER A 46 -36.46 6.84 80.81
C SER A 46 -36.11 5.91 81.96
N GLY A 47 -34.82 5.59 82.07
CA GLY A 47 -34.19 4.94 83.21
C GLY A 47 -32.69 5.13 83.07
N VAL A 48 -32.15 6.03 83.89
CA VAL A 48 -30.75 6.46 83.92
C VAL A 48 -29.89 5.40 84.62
N ALA A 49 -28.70 5.11 84.07
CA ALA A 49 -27.40 4.95 84.73
C ALA A 49 -26.55 3.74 84.27
N ALA A 50 -25.25 4.04 84.21
CA ALA A 50 -24.07 3.17 84.29
C ALA A 50 -23.51 2.55 83.00
N GLU A 51 -22.22 2.83 82.80
CA GLU A 51 -21.35 2.42 81.71
C GLU A 51 -21.42 0.94 81.32
N THR A 52 -21.42 0.70 80.01
CA THR A 52 -20.40 -0.14 79.35
C THR A 52 -20.60 0.04 77.85
N ARG A 53 -19.71 0.79 77.21
CA ARG A 53 -19.70 0.94 75.74
C ARG A 53 -19.21 -0.38 75.13
N LYS A 54 -20.06 -1.41 75.10
CA LYS A 54 -19.78 -2.64 74.37
C LYS A 54 -19.71 -2.31 72.89
N GLU A 55 -18.50 -2.42 72.35
CA GLU A 55 -18.18 -2.23 70.95
C GLU A 55 -19.10 -3.10 70.09
N ARG A 56 -19.83 -2.47 69.16
CA ARG A 56 -20.77 -3.16 68.27
C ARG A 56 -19.97 -4.08 67.34
N LYS A 57 -19.80 -5.35 67.72
CA LYS A 57 -19.20 -6.37 66.86
C LYS A 57 -19.97 -6.43 65.54
N ARG A 58 -19.32 -6.07 64.44
CA ARG A 58 -19.88 -6.22 63.09
C ARG A 58 -19.87 -7.72 62.74
N LYS A 59 -21.01 -8.25 62.28
CA LYS A 59 -21.12 -9.65 61.83
C LYS A 59 -20.01 -9.95 60.80
N GLY A 60 -19.13 -10.92 61.10
CA GLY A 60 -18.02 -11.33 60.24
C GLY A 60 -16.60 -11.19 60.82
N GLN A 61 -16.44 -10.55 61.99
CA GLN A 61 -15.15 -10.45 62.69
C GLN A 61 -14.67 -11.76 63.35
N GLU A 62 -15.54 -12.76 63.46
CA GLU A 62 -15.25 -14.03 64.13
C GLU A 62 -14.21 -14.90 63.40
N ASN A 63 -14.05 -14.70 62.08
CA ASN A 63 -13.07 -15.41 61.25
C ASN A 63 -11.77 -14.62 61.03
N TRP A 64 -11.58 -13.50 61.73
CA TRP A 64 -10.37 -12.69 61.56
C TRP A 64 -9.23 -13.34 62.35
N LYS A 65 -8.11 -13.54 61.67
CA LYS A 65 -6.91 -14.10 62.29
C LYS A 65 -5.96 -12.96 62.63
N PRO A 66 -5.15 -13.10 63.71
CA PRO A 66 -4.00 -12.24 63.90
C PRO A 66 -3.13 -12.25 62.63
N LEU A 67 -2.46 -11.12 62.36
CA LEU A 67 -1.61 -10.96 61.20
C LEU A 67 -0.51 -12.05 61.18
N ASP A 68 -0.28 -12.66 60.01
CA ASP A 68 0.72 -13.71 59.88
C ASP A 68 2.14 -13.17 60.09
N LYS A 69 3.02 -13.99 60.69
CA LYS A 69 4.41 -13.61 61.01
C LYS A 69 5.18 -13.20 59.76
N SER A 70 4.91 -13.85 58.61
CA SER A 70 5.50 -13.49 57.32
C SER A 70 5.14 -12.07 56.88
N SER A 71 3.89 -11.66 57.11
CA SER A 71 3.37 -10.34 56.76
C SER A 71 3.91 -9.27 57.70
N ILE A 72 4.03 -9.57 59.00
CA ILE A 72 4.70 -8.69 59.98
C ILE A 72 6.15 -8.44 59.56
N SER A 73 6.89 -9.48 59.18
CA SER A 73 8.28 -9.36 58.70
C SER A 73 8.37 -8.56 57.39
N ALA A 74 7.43 -8.72 56.46
CA ALA A 74 7.39 -7.91 55.25
C ALA A 74 7.16 -6.41 55.54
N ILE A 75 6.27 -6.10 56.49
CA ILE A 75 6.02 -4.71 56.95
C ILE A 75 7.26 -4.16 57.67
N ASP A 76 7.92 -4.94 58.54
CA ASP A 76 9.16 -4.55 59.21
C ASP A 76 10.27 -4.22 58.20
N ASN A 77 10.46 -5.07 57.18
CA ASN A 77 11.42 -4.81 56.10
C ASN A 77 11.08 -3.54 55.31
N MET A 78 9.81 -3.32 54.97
CA MET A 78 9.37 -2.12 54.25
C MET A 78 9.58 -0.84 55.07
N LEU A 79 9.25 -0.88 56.36
CA LEU A 79 9.50 0.23 57.28
C LEU A 79 10.99 0.46 57.48
N GLY A 80 11.79 -0.60 57.60
CA GLY A 80 13.26 -0.51 57.69
C GLY A 80 13.88 0.17 56.46
N LEU A 81 13.45 -0.20 55.25
CA LEU A 81 13.88 0.45 54.01
C LEU A 81 13.44 1.92 53.94
N SER A 82 12.23 2.22 54.41
CA SER A 82 11.69 3.58 54.44
C SER A 82 12.46 4.46 55.43
N ILE A 83 12.77 3.95 56.62
CA ILE A 83 13.60 4.62 57.62
C ILE A 83 14.98 4.89 57.03
N LEU A 84 15.61 3.90 56.39
CA LEU A 84 16.90 4.08 55.74
C LEU A 84 16.85 5.17 54.66
N SER A 85 15.82 5.17 53.81
CA SER A 85 15.61 6.22 52.81
C SER A 85 15.51 7.62 53.44
N VAL A 86 14.71 7.78 54.49
CA VAL A 86 14.58 9.06 55.21
C VAL A 86 15.90 9.49 55.86
N LEU A 87 16.66 8.55 56.42
CA LEU A 87 17.97 8.81 57.02
C LEU A 87 19.02 9.22 55.97
N THR A 88 18.97 8.65 54.76
CA THR A 88 19.85 9.07 53.66
C THR A 88 19.58 10.49 53.19
N MET A 89 18.33 10.96 53.27
CA MET A 89 17.94 12.33 52.92
C MET A 89 18.27 13.36 54.01
N ARG A 90 18.45 12.93 55.26
CA ARG A 90 18.70 13.82 56.41
C ARG A 90 20.19 14.19 56.50
N ARG A 91 20.49 15.49 56.69
CA ARG A 91 21.89 16.00 56.73
C ARG A 91 22.51 16.08 58.14
N LYS A 92 21.71 16.20 59.21
CA LYS A 92 22.13 16.31 60.62
C LYS A 92 21.26 15.39 61.51
N ASP A 93 21.74 15.06 62.72
CA ASP A 93 20.99 14.33 63.76
C ASP A 93 20.43 12.97 63.31
N LYS A 94 21.22 12.20 62.53
CA LYS A 94 20.81 10.90 61.98
C LYS A 94 20.58 9.83 63.05
N GLU A 95 21.37 9.86 64.11
CA GLU A 95 21.31 8.84 65.17
C GLU A 95 20.05 9.00 66.04
N GLU A 96 19.77 10.23 66.50
CA GLU A 96 18.52 10.54 67.23
C GLU A 96 17.29 10.26 66.35
N ALA A 97 17.33 10.67 65.08
CA ALA A 97 16.29 10.35 64.10
C ALA A 97 16.01 8.86 64.00
N GLN A 98 17.07 8.06 63.90
CA GLN A 98 17.00 6.62 63.75
C GLN A 98 16.42 5.98 65.01
N GLN A 99 16.82 6.43 66.20
CA GLN A 99 16.26 5.95 67.47
C GLN A 99 14.76 6.24 67.56
N HIS A 100 14.32 7.45 67.25
CA HIS A 100 12.90 7.81 67.25
C HIS A 100 12.09 7.01 66.23
N LEU A 101 12.61 6.88 65.00
CA LEU A 101 11.95 6.14 63.94
C LEU A 101 11.87 4.64 64.24
N ASN A 102 12.91 4.07 64.86
CA ASN A 102 12.89 2.67 65.31
C ASN A 102 11.90 2.46 66.46
N SER A 103 11.83 3.36 67.42
CA SER A 103 10.82 3.28 68.49
C SER A 103 9.40 3.33 67.93
N LEU A 104 9.14 4.20 66.96
CA LEU A 104 7.85 4.29 66.27
C LEU A 104 7.56 3.01 65.46
N LYS A 105 8.57 2.47 64.77
CA LYS A 105 8.48 1.20 64.05
C LYS A 105 8.07 0.07 64.98
N ASP A 106 8.73 -0.09 66.12
CA ASP A 106 8.47 -1.18 67.06
C ASP A 106 7.08 -1.07 67.70
N GLN A 107 6.65 0.16 68.06
CA GLN A 107 5.29 0.42 68.55
C GLN A 107 4.23 0.10 67.48
N PHE A 108 4.49 0.49 66.24
CA PHE A 108 3.59 0.21 65.12
C PHE A 108 3.48 -1.30 64.86
N LEU A 109 4.60 -2.02 64.82
CA LEU A 109 4.62 -3.47 64.64
C LEU A 109 3.89 -4.20 65.77
N ALA A 110 4.05 -3.75 67.02
CA ALA A 110 3.31 -4.30 68.16
C ALA A 110 1.79 -4.14 68.00
N LYS A 111 1.31 -3.01 67.45
CA LYS A 111 -0.11 -2.80 67.13
C LYS A 111 -0.56 -3.66 65.94
N CYS A 112 0.27 -3.79 64.90
CA CYS A 112 -0.03 -4.65 63.75
C CYS A 112 -0.15 -6.14 64.13
N ALA A 113 0.65 -6.61 65.09
CA ALA A 113 0.58 -7.98 65.57
C ALA A 113 -0.75 -8.29 66.31
N GLN A 114 -1.34 -7.28 66.96
CA GLN A 114 -2.60 -7.40 67.70
C GLN A 114 -3.83 -7.15 66.82
N LEU A 115 -3.65 -6.62 65.60
CA LEU A 115 -4.74 -6.27 64.72
C LEU A 115 -5.35 -7.54 64.10
N PRO A 116 -6.64 -7.85 64.34
CA PRO A 116 -7.30 -8.92 63.64
C PRO A 116 -7.51 -8.50 62.18
N VAL A 117 -7.10 -9.34 61.24
CA VAL A 117 -7.22 -9.07 59.80
C VAL A 117 -8.07 -10.17 59.16
N PRO A 118 -8.96 -9.84 58.20
CA PRO A 118 -9.64 -10.85 57.40
C PRO A 118 -8.62 -11.79 56.76
N SER A 119 -8.78 -13.11 56.92
CA SER A 119 -7.90 -14.09 56.30
C SER A 119 -8.13 -14.11 54.78
N ARG A 120 -7.53 -13.16 54.08
CA ARG A 120 -7.55 -13.12 52.61
C ARG A 120 -6.66 -14.25 52.13
N LYS A 121 -7.24 -15.20 51.38
CA LYS A 121 -6.52 -16.37 50.83
C LYS A 121 -5.32 -15.87 50.03
N SER A 122 -4.10 -16.18 50.46
CA SER A 122 -2.82 -15.78 49.85
C SER A 122 -2.56 -16.33 48.44
N GLY A 123 -3.53 -17.03 47.83
CA GLY A 123 -3.42 -17.66 46.52
C GLY A 123 -3.29 -16.71 45.32
N ASN A 124 -3.49 -15.40 45.49
CA ASN A 124 -3.42 -14.45 44.37
C ASN A 124 -1.96 -14.12 43.96
N MET A 125 -0.99 -14.20 44.88
CA MET A 125 0.39 -13.78 44.56
C MET A 125 1.10 -14.73 43.57
N MET A 126 0.85 -16.04 43.68
CA MET A 126 1.30 -17.04 42.69
C MET A 126 0.66 -16.83 41.31
N GLN A 127 -0.62 -16.41 41.29
CA GLN A 127 -1.32 -16.10 40.04
C GLN A 127 -0.73 -14.85 39.36
N VAL A 128 -0.38 -13.82 40.14
CA VAL A 128 0.28 -12.61 39.63
C VAL A 128 1.65 -12.93 39.04
N SER A 129 2.47 -13.76 39.72
CA SER A 129 3.77 -14.18 39.18
C SER A 129 3.61 -14.98 37.88
N ARG A 130 2.68 -15.93 37.83
CA ARG A 130 2.37 -16.68 36.59
C ARG A 130 1.93 -15.74 35.46
N GLN A 131 1.05 -14.78 35.76
CA GLN A 131 0.57 -13.80 34.79
C GLN A 131 1.74 -12.95 34.25
N PHE A 132 2.63 -12.49 35.11
CA PHE A 132 3.83 -11.74 34.70
C PHE A 132 4.70 -12.54 33.72
N HIS A 133 4.95 -13.82 33.98
CA HIS A 133 5.73 -14.66 33.07
C HIS A 133 5.04 -14.84 31.71
N THR A 134 3.72 -15.06 31.70
CA THR A 134 2.95 -15.18 30.45
C THR A 134 2.94 -13.88 29.65
N GLU A 135 2.77 -12.73 30.29
CA GLU A 135 2.81 -11.42 29.62
C GLU A 135 4.22 -11.10 29.12
N SER A 136 5.26 -11.44 29.90
CA SER A 136 6.65 -11.27 29.45
C SER A 136 6.96 -12.10 28.20
N GLN A 137 6.46 -13.33 28.10
CA GLN A 137 6.59 -14.15 26.89
C GLN A 137 5.83 -13.54 25.70
N LYS A 138 4.62 -13.04 25.91
CA LYS A 138 3.85 -12.36 24.86
C LYS A 138 4.58 -11.12 24.35
N VAL A 139 5.15 -10.31 25.24
CA VAL A 139 5.95 -9.13 24.86
C VAL A 139 7.17 -9.54 24.04
N LYS A 140 7.90 -10.57 24.45
CA LYS A 140 9.05 -11.10 23.69
C LYS A 140 8.64 -11.57 22.29
N HIS A 141 7.54 -12.30 22.18
CA HIS A 141 7.03 -12.76 20.89
C HIS A 141 6.55 -11.59 20.03
N GLY A 142 5.85 -10.62 20.62
CA GLY A 142 5.42 -9.39 19.94
C GLY A 142 6.60 -8.59 19.41
N LYS A 143 7.67 -8.44 20.19
CA LYS A 143 8.90 -7.76 19.75
C LYS A 143 9.52 -8.42 18.52
N LYS A 144 9.67 -9.76 18.54
CA LYS A 144 10.17 -10.52 17.39
C LYS A 144 9.29 -10.35 16.15
N LYS A 145 7.97 -10.29 16.35
CA LYS A 145 7.02 -10.10 15.25
C LYS A 145 7.12 -8.69 14.64
N ILE A 146 7.31 -7.67 15.47
CA ILE A 146 7.54 -6.29 15.01
C ILE A 146 8.85 -6.21 14.23
N GLU A 147 9.93 -6.79 14.77
CA GLU A 147 11.24 -6.86 14.10
C GLU A 147 11.14 -7.52 12.72
N ALA A 148 10.42 -8.65 12.61
CA ALA A 148 10.17 -9.30 11.33
C ALA A 148 9.36 -8.41 10.34
N TYR A 149 8.41 -7.61 10.83
CA TYR A 149 7.69 -6.66 9.98
C TYR A 149 8.55 -5.48 9.54
N GLU A 150 9.44 -4.98 10.40
CA GLU A 150 10.38 -3.93 10.05
C GLU A 150 11.38 -4.40 8.99
N GLU A 151 11.90 -5.63 9.12
CA GLU A 151 12.76 -6.26 8.11
C GLU A 151 12.03 -6.43 6.78
N SER A 152 10.81 -6.96 6.78
CA SER A 152 10.00 -7.11 5.57
C SER A 152 9.69 -5.76 4.91
N SER A 153 9.38 -4.73 5.71
CA SER A 153 9.14 -3.38 5.21
C SER A 153 10.39 -2.79 4.56
N ARG A 154 11.57 -3.01 5.18
CA ARG A 154 12.85 -2.59 4.62
C ARG A 154 13.16 -3.29 3.31
N GLU A 155 12.87 -4.59 3.20
CA GLU A 155 13.04 -5.34 1.96
C GLU A 155 12.16 -4.77 0.83
N VAL A 156 10.89 -4.46 1.13
CA VAL A 156 9.97 -3.84 0.18
C VAL A 156 10.45 -2.46 -0.25
N LEU A 157 10.92 -1.64 0.69
CA LEU A 157 11.48 -0.32 0.37
C LEU A 157 12.71 -0.43 -0.53
N ASN A 158 13.64 -1.34 -0.24
CA ASN A 158 14.81 -1.56 -1.08
C ASN A 158 14.43 -2.00 -2.51
N LYS A 159 13.44 -2.90 -2.64
CA LYS A 159 12.92 -3.30 -3.96
C LYS A 159 12.27 -2.13 -4.70
N LEU A 160 11.53 -1.29 -3.98
CA LEU A 160 10.88 -0.12 -4.57
C LEU A 160 11.92 0.91 -5.05
N GLU A 161 12.96 1.16 -4.27
CA GLU A 161 14.07 2.03 -4.65
C GLU A 161 14.81 1.50 -5.89
N GLN A 162 15.07 0.18 -5.94
CA GLN A 162 15.66 -0.45 -7.13
C GLN A 162 14.76 -0.28 -8.37
N LEU A 163 13.46 -0.52 -8.24
CA LEU A 163 12.51 -0.34 -9.33
C LEU A 163 12.41 1.12 -9.77
N GLN A 164 12.50 2.06 -8.83
CA GLN A 164 12.54 3.49 -9.14
C GLN A 164 13.79 3.82 -9.96
N GLY A 165 14.97 3.36 -9.55
CA GLY A 165 16.20 3.56 -10.31
C GLY A 165 16.15 2.93 -11.71
N GLN A 166 15.52 1.76 -11.86
CA GLN A 166 15.29 1.14 -13.17
C GLN A 166 14.34 1.97 -14.04
N ARG A 167 13.26 2.50 -13.46
CA ARG A 167 12.31 3.37 -14.14
C ARG A 167 12.98 4.65 -14.61
N ASP A 168 13.74 5.31 -13.75
CA ASP A 168 14.43 6.56 -14.08
C ASP A 168 15.47 6.32 -15.20
N SER A 169 16.23 5.22 -15.14
CA SER A 169 17.15 4.83 -16.21
C SER A 169 16.44 4.54 -17.54
N LEU A 170 15.26 3.92 -17.50
CA LEU A 170 14.48 3.65 -18.71
C LEU A 170 13.89 4.94 -19.29
N GLU A 171 13.40 5.83 -18.43
CA GLU A 171 12.90 7.14 -18.81
C GLU A 171 14.00 7.98 -19.49
N ASP A 172 15.21 7.99 -18.93
CA ASP A 172 16.37 8.63 -19.56
C ASP A 172 16.71 8.04 -20.92
N LYS A 173 16.69 6.70 -21.06
CA LYS A 173 16.90 6.04 -22.36
C LYS A 173 15.81 6.41 -23.36
N CYS A 174 14.55 6.44 -22.94
CA CYS A 174 13.45 6.86 -23.78
C CYS A 174 13.58 8.33 -24.21
N ARG A 175 14.04 9.23 -23.32
CA ARG A 175 14.35 10.62 -23.68
C ARG A 175 15.43 10.68 -24.75
N ILE A 176 16.57 10.03 -24.52
CA ILE A 176 17.69 10.01 -25.49
C ILE A 176 17.25 9.45 -26.85
N MET A 177 16.45 8.38 -26.87
CA MET A 177 15.96 7.83 -28.15
C MET A 177 14.97 8.75 -28.85
N ARG A 178 14.17 9.52 -28.10
CA ARG A 178 13.27 10.52 -28.66
C ARG A 178 14.06 11.66 -29.28
N ASP A 179 15.06 12.19 -28.58
CA ASP A 179 15.91 13.27 -29.07
C ASP A 179 16.63 12.84 -30.37
N LYS A 180 17.21 11.63 -30.38
CA LYS A 180 17.84 11.07 -31.60
C LYS A 180 16.87 10.88 -32.76
N LEU A 181 15.62 10.52 -32.47
CA LEU A 181 14.61 10.35 -33.50
C LEU A 181 14.21 11.70 -34.09
N GLU A 182 14.10 12.74 -33.26
CA GLU A 182 13.85 14.11 -33.68
C GLU A 182 14.99 14.64 -34.55
N ASP A 183 16.25 14.42 -34.15
CA ASP A 183 17.44 14.79 -34.95
C ASP A 183 17.44 14.10 -36.33
N GLU A 184 17.12 12.80 -36.38
CA GLU A 184 17.08 12.05 -37.64
C GLU A 184 15.89 12.47 -38.52
N GLU A 185 14.75 12.82 -37.92
CA GLU A 185 13.60 13.36 -38.64
C GLU A 185 13.92 14.74 -39.25
N GLU A 186 14.58 15.62 -38.51
CA GLU A 186 15.03 16.93 -39.02
C GLU A 186 16.02 16.74 -40.19
N ASN A 187 17.00 15.85 -40.05
CA ASN A 187 17.95 15.53 -41.13
C ASN A 187 17.24 14.96 -42.38
N ALA A 188 16.25 14.08 -42.20
CA ALA A 188 15.46 13.54 -43.31
C ALA A 188 14.62 14.64 -44.00
N GLN A 189 14.05 15.58 -43.24
CA GLN A 189 13.33 16.72 -43.78
C GLN A 189 14.26 17.65 -44.57
N GLU A 190 15.45 17.95 -44.07
CA GLU A 190 16.45 18.75 -44.79
C GLU A 190 16.85 18.08 -46.11
N LEU A 191 17.14 16.77 -46.10
CA LEU A 191 17.49 16.02 -47.31
C LEU A 191 16.35 16.04 -48.34
N THR A 192 15.11 15.90 -47.88
CA THR A 192 13.93 15.96 -48.75
C THR A 192 13.76 17.35 -49.36
N GLN A 193 13.89 18.42 -48.57
CA GLN A 193 13.86 19.80 -49.06
C GLN A 193 14.99 20.08 -50.07
N MET A 194 16.20 19.59 -49.81
CA MET A 194 17.30 19.68 -50.77
C MET A 194 17.00 18.90 -52.05
N SER A 195 16.35 17.75 -51.97
CA SER A 195 15.96 16.96 -53.14
C SER A 195 14.89 17.65 -53.98
N GLU A 196 13.95 18.35 -53.36
CA GLU A 196 12.94 19.17 -54.04
C GLU A 196 13.58 20.37 -54.76
N GLN A 197 14.63 20.96 -54.19
CA GLN A 197 15.42 22.01 -54.83
C GLN A 197 16.38 21.47 -55.90
N ALA A 198 16.87 20.25 -55.72
CA ALA A 198 17.75 19.54 -56.64
C ALA A 198 16.98 18.68 -57.65
N VAL A 199 15.68 18.94 -57.84
CA VAL A 199 14.97 18.49 -59.03
C VAL A 199 15.78 19.02 -60.21
N LEU A 200 16.31 18.08 -61.02
CA LEU A 200 16.97 18.42 -62.28
C LEU A 200 16.02 19.40 -62.97
N ASN A 201 16.46 20.65 -63.14
CA ASN A 201 15.76 21.65 -63.93
C ASN A 201 15.84 21.22 -65.39
N LEU A 202 15.20 20.09 -65.68
CA LEU A 202 14.99 19.61 -67.02
C LEU A 202 14.12 20.68 -67.66
N PRO A 203 14.52 21.21 -68.82
CA PRO A 203 13.61 22.03 -69.61
C PRO A 203 12.29 21.28 -69.66
N ALA A 204 11.19 21.97 -69.34
CA ALA A 204 9.87 21.41 -69.55
C ALA A 204 9.87 20.93 -71.00
N VAL A 205 9.86 19.61 -71.21
CA VAL A 205 9.70 19.04 -72.54
C VAL A 205 8.42 19.66 -73.01
N SER A 206 8.51 20.56 -74.00
CA SER A 206 7.34 21.25 -74.52
C SER A 206 6.33 20.16 -74.77
N ALA A 207 5.20 20.21 -74.05
CA ALA A 207 4.08 19.32 -74.34
C ALA A 207 3.89 19.46 -75.84
N TYR A 208 4.19 18.37 -76.56
CA TYR A 208 4.13 18.34 -78.01
C TYR A 208 2.76 18.92 -78.33
N ARG A 209 2.71 20.08 -79.00
CA ARG A 209 1.42 20.65 -79.34
C ARG A 209 0.76 19.60 -80.22
N ASP A 210 -0.38 19.07 -79.81
CA ASP A 210 -1.10 18.02 -80.56
C ASP A 210 -1.42 18.46 -82.01
N ASP A 211 -1.31 19.76 -82.29
CA ASP A 211 -1.50 20.38 -83.61
C ASP A 211 -0.21 20.52 -84.45
N GLU A 212 0.98 20.26 -83.90
CA GLU A 212 2.23 20.34 -84.65
C GLU A 212 2.53 18.97 -85.28
N PRO A 213 2.55 18.86 -86.63
CA PRO A 213 2.83 17.58 -87.28
C PRO A 213 4.20 17.11 -86.81
N THR A 214 4.27 15.85 -86.38
CA THR A 214 5.54 15.26 -85.97
C THR A 214 6.57 15.42 -87.09
N LEU A 215 7.85 15.59 -86.75
CA LEU A 215 8.92 15.69 -87.75
C LEU A 215 8.83 14.55 -88.80
N GLN A 216 8.40 13.37 -88.36
CA GLN A 216 8.11 12.23 -89.20
C GLN A 216 6.98 12.50 -90.22
N GLU A 217 5.84 13.07 -89.79
CA GLU A 217 4.75 13.47 -90.70
C GLU A 217 5.16 14.59 -91.66
N GLN A 218 5.93 15.58 -91.18
CA GLN A 218 6.49 16.62 -92.05
C GLN A 218 7.41 16.03 -93.13
N MET A 219 8.32 15.13 -92.75
CA MET A 219 9.19 14.44 -93.70
C MET A 219 8.39 13.55 -94.66
N MET A 220 7.32 12.92 -94.19
CA MET A 220 6.48 12.02 -94.99
C MET A 220 5.61 12.77 -96.00
N ASN A 221 5.19 14.00 -95.68
CA ASN A 221 4.47 14.91 -96.59
C ASN A 221 5.37 15.47 -97.71
N MET A 222 6.69 15.44 -97.57
CA MET A 222 7.65 15.86 -98.60
C MET A 222 8.00 14.75 -99.61
N VAL A 223 7.57 13.50 -99.38
CA VAL A 223 7.94 12.33 -100.18
C VAL A 223 6.82 11.93 -101.14
N THR A 224 7.16 11.67 -102.41
CA THR A 224 6.19 11.38 -103.50
C THR A 224 5.40 10.07 -103.30
N ASN A 225 5.89 9.12 -102.48
CA ASN A 225 5.18 7.89 -102.10
C ASN A 225 5.50 7.49 -100.64
N PRO A 226 4.70 7.94 -99.66
CA PRO A 226 4.98 7.75 -98.24
C PRO A 226 4.79 6.30 -97.75
N GLU A 227 3.78 5.59 -98.29
CA GLU A 227 3.42 4.26 -97.82
C GLU A 227 4.48 3.20 -98.19
N ALA A 228 5.08 3.33 -99.37
CA ALA A 228 6.16 2.45 -99.81
C ALA A 228 7.42 2.63 -98.95
N VAL A 229 7.76 3.87 -98.58
CA VAL A 229 8.95 4.19 -97.78
C VAL A 229 8.79 3.76 -96.32
N MET A 230 7.59 3.92 -95.74
CA MET A 230 7.31 3.43 -94.39
C MET A 230 7.40 1.90 -94.31
N LYS A 231 6.83 1.19 -95.29
CA LYS A 231 6.90 -0.29 -95.34
C LYS A 231 8.33 -0.78 -95.50
N THR A 232 9.18 -0.11 -96.28
CA THR A 232 10.59 -0.51 -96.43
C THR A 232 11.41 -0.17 -95.19
N LEU A 233 11.15 0.96 -94.52
CA LEU A 233 11.76 1.31 -93.24
C LEU A 233 11.39 0.32 -92.13
N GLN A 234 10.11 0.01 -91.95
CA GLN A 234 9.66 -0.98 -90.94
C GLN A 234 10.21 -2.38 -91.22
N ASN A 235 10.30 -2.76 -92.50
CA ASN A 235 10.88 -4.05 -92.90
C ASN A 235 12.40 -4.04 -92.91
N CYS A 236 13.07 -2.90 -92.72
CA CYS A 236 14.52 -2.84 -92.63
C CYS A 236 15.01 -3.55 -91.36
N ARG A 237 16.08 -4.34 -91.51
CA ARG A 237 16.67 -5.12 -90.41
C ARG A 237 17.05 -4.24 -89.22
N VAL A 238 17.53 -3.03 -89.47
CA VAL A 238 17.97 -2.08 -88.43
C VAL A 238 16.79 -1.59 -87.59
N MET A 239 15.67 -1.24 -88.23
CA MET A 239 14.45 -0.81 -87.53
C MET A 239 13.84 -1.94 -86.71
N ARG A 240 13.84 -3.18 -87.23
CA ARG A 240 13.39 -4.35 -86.45
C ARG A 240 14.24 -4.59 -85.20
N ASN A 241 15.55 -4.50 -85.32
CA ASN A 241 16.46 -4.70 -84.19
C ASN A 241 16.33 -3.59 -83.13
N THR A 242 16.19 -2.34 -83.56
CA THR A 242 16.01 -1.20 -82.66
C THR A 242 14.68 -1.25 -81.94
N ASN A 243 13.59 -1.61 -82.62
CA ASN A 243 12.29 -1.83 -81.98
C ASN A 243 12.33 -2.97 -80.96
N ALA A 244 12.96 -4.11 -81.30
CA ALA A 244 13.13 -5.22 -80.36
C ALA A 244 13.98 -4.82 -79.14
N PHE A 245 15.01 -4.00 -79.33
CA PHE A 245 15.82 -3.46 -78.25
C PHE A 245 15.03 -2.51 -77.35
N LEU A 246 14.26 -1.59 -77.93
CA LEU A 246 13.37 -0.67 -77.20
C LEU A 246 12.32 -1.43 -76.38
N GLU A 247 11.67 -2.44 -76.96
CA GLU A 247 10.72 -3.29 -76.22
C GLU A 247 11.37 -4.00 -75.04
N LEU A 248 12.61 -4.46 -75.19
CA LEU A 248 13.36 -5.13 -74.12
C LEU A 248 13.74 -4.14 -73.02
N ALA A 249 14.19 -2.95 -73.38
CA ALA A 249 14.49 -1.86 -72.45
C ALA A 249 13.25 -1.43 -71.65
N HIS A 250 12.09 -1.30 -72.31
CA HIS A 250 10.83 -0.98 -71.63
C HIS A 250 10.42 -2.08 -70.64
N LYS A 251 10.46 -3.35 -71.05
CA LYS A 251 10.19 -4.48 -70.14
C LYS A 251 11.12 -4.48 -68.92
N GLN A 252 12.38 -4.11 -69.11
CA GLN A 252 13.34 -4.02 -68.01
C GLN A 252 13.04 -2.83 -67.08
N ALA A 253 12.70 -1.67 -67.61
CA ALA A 253 12.33 -0.49 -66.82
C ALA A 253 11.04 -0.75 -66.01
N ASP A 254 10.02 -1.34 -66.64
CA ASP A 254 8.75 -1.69 -65.98
C ASP A 254 8.95 -2.78 -64.91
N GLY A 255 9.87 -3.72 -65.13
CA GLY A 255 10.30 -4.69 -64.12
C GLY A 255 10.91 -4.03 -62.88
N LEU A 256 11.78 -3.04 -63.05
CA LEU A 256 12.39 -2.32 -61.92
C LEU A 256 11.38 -1.47 -61.13
N LEU A 257 10.40 -0.87 -61.82
CA LEU A 257 9.30 -0.12 -61.23
C LEU A 257 8.31 -0.99 -60.43
N THR A 258 8.19 -2.27 -60.77
CA THR A 258 7.33 -3.22 -60.04
C THR A 258 8.06 -3.89 -58.86
N HIS A 259 9.35 -4.19 -58.99
CA HIS A 259 10.15 -4.73 -57.89
C HIS A 259 10.36 -3.74 -56.73
N SER A 260 10.55 -2.45 -57.02
CA SER A 260 10.67 -1.39 -56.00
C SER A 260 9.40 -1.23 -55.14
N LYS A 261 8.22 -1.32 -55.75
CA LYS A 261 6.92 -1.28 -55.04
C LYS A 261 6.69 -2.50 -54.14
N THR A 262 7.20 -3.67 -54.51
CA THR A 262 7.07 -4.88 -53.67
C THR A 262 8.03 -4.91 -52.47
N THR A 263 9.20 -4.28 -52.56
CA THR A 263 10.14 -4.20 -51.43
C THR A 263 9.70 -3.19 -50.38
N GLU A 264 9.02 -2.10 -50.76
CA GLU A 264 8.40 -1.17 -49.80
C GLU A 264 7.21 -1.82 -49.06
N ALA A 265 6.43 -2.68 -49.72
CA ALA A 265 5.31 -3.37 -49.10
C ALA A 265 5.74 -4.47 -48.08
N LEU A 266 6.92 -5.08 -48.26
CA LEU A 266 7.45 -6.09 -47.33
C LEU A 266 8.25 -5.49 -46.16
N GLY A 267 8.76 -4.27 -46.29
CA GLY A 267 9.38 -3.52 -45.19
C GLY A 267 8.40 -2.87 -44.22
N SER A 268 7.13 -2.71 -44.61
CA SER A 268 6.07 -2.13 -43.78
C SER A 268 5.27 -3.18 -42.98
N ALA A 269 5.66 -4.46 -43.02
CA ALA A 269 4.95 -5.58 -42.39
C ALA A 269 5.75 -6.31 -41.29
N VAL A 270 6.84 -5.72 -40.79
CA VAL A 270 7.57 -6.18 -39.57
C VAL A 270 7.71 -5.00 -38.63
#